data_AF-A0A835Q262-F1
#
_entry.id   AF-A0A835Q262-F1
#
_cell.length_a   1.000
_cell.length_b   1.000
_cell.length_c   1.000
_cell.angle_alpha   90.00
_cell.angle_beta   90.00
_cell.angle_gamma   90.00
#
_symmetry.space_group_name_H-M   'P 1'
#
loop_
_entity.id
_entity.type
_entity.pdbx_description
1 polymer ?
#
loop_
_entity_poly.entity_id
_entity_poly.type
_entity_poly.pdbx_seq_one_letter_code
_entity_poly.pdbx_strand_id
1 'polypeptide(L)'
;MIHQPSSVFEDNDSMEFEQDIDLILHFRRIVLRAYTERMYASPWVIAYDLKRDVFMSATKAQTHGVVDLVGFESENENFVGGFPYGYAPQDGRPFPFLPD
;
A
#
# COMPACT_ATOMS: atom_id res chain seq x y z
N MET A 1 2.76 -4.06 5.41
CA MET A 1 4.23 -4.14 5.55
C MET A 1 4.82 -3.39 4.37
N ILE A 2 5.85 -2.58 4.59
CA ILE A 2 6.60 -1.95 3.50
C ILE A 2 8.04 -2.41 3.58
N HIS A 3 8.62 -2.69 2.41
CA HIS A 3 10.01 -3.13 2.28
C HIS A 3 10.53 -2.75 0.90
N GLN A 4 11.85 -2.72 0.76
CA GLN A 4 12.51 -2.49 -0.50
C GLN A 4 12.31 -3.67 -1.46
N PRO A 5 12.31 -3.42 -2.77
CA PRO A 5 12.43 -4.48 -3.76
C PRO A 5 13.63 -5.37 -3.46
N SER A 6 13.45 -6.68 -3.65
CA SER A 6 14.48 -7.69 -3.49
C SER A 6 14.48 -8.60 -4.72
N SER A 7 15.67 -8.99 -5.17
CA SER A 7 15.87 -10.02 -6.18
C SER A 7 16.83 -11.07 -5.66
N VAL A 8 16.72 -12.29 -6.15
CA VAL A 8 17.78 -13.30 -6.07
C VAL A 8 18.63 -13.10 -7.31
N PHE A 9 19.92 -12.86 -7.12
CA PHE A 9 20.86 -12.78 -8.23
C PHE A 9 21.25 -14.20 -8.61
N GLU A 10 21.16 -14.53 -9.90
CA GLU A 10 21.76 -15.75 -10.42
C GLU A 10 23.29 -15.57 -10.46
N ASP A 11 24.05 -16.65 -10.24
CA ASP A 11 25.52 -16.66 -10.38
C ASP A 11 25.87 -16.62 -11.89
N ASN A 12 25.64 -15.45 -12.50
CA ASN A 12 25.93 -15.17 -13.90
C ASN A 12 27.23 -14.36 -14.04
N ASP A 13 27.72 -14.22 -15.28
CA ASP A 13 28.90 -13.42 -15.59
C ASP A 13 28.80 -11.99 -15.00
N SER A 14 29.93 -11.40 -14.60
CA SER A 14 29.98 -10.15 -13.82
C SER A 14 29.24 -8.96 -14.46
N MET A 15 29.05 -8.96 -15.79
CA MET A 15 28.33 -7.91 -16.51
C MET A 15 26.80 -8.01 -16.37
N GLU A 16 26.25 -9.23 -16.25
CA GLU A 16 24.81 -9.42 -16.00
C GLU A 16 24.46 -9.04 -14.56
N PHE A 17 25.36 -9.36 -13.62
CA PHE A 17 25.24 -8.94 -12.22
C PHE A 17 25.17 -7.41 -12.06
N GLU A 18 25.98 -6.64 -12.80
CA GLU A 18 25.92 -5.18 -12.80
C GLU A 18 24.56 -4.65 -13.30
N GLN A 19 24.01 -5.25 -14.37
CA GLN A 19 22.69 -4.88 -14.89
C GLN A 19 21.58 -5.18 -13.90
N ASP A 20 21.67 -6.30 -13.17
CA ASP A 20 20.70 -6.65 -12.14
C ASP A 20 20.73 -5.67 -10.96
N ILE A 21 21.91 -5.18 -10.58
CA ILE A 21 22.05 -4.12 -9.57
C ILE A 21 21.36 -2.83 -10.05
N ASP A 22 21.61 -2.42 -11.29
CA ASP A 22 20.99 -1.21 -11.84
C ASP A 22 19.46 -1.33 -11.89
N LEU A 23 18.98 -2.52 -12.25
CA LEU A 23 17.55 -2.83 -12.29
C LEU A 23 16.91 -2.75 -10.90
N ILE A 24 17.51 -3.36 -9.87
CA ILE A 24 16.94 -3.31 -8.51
C ILE A 24 17.00 -1.89 -7.92
N LEU A 25 18.05 -1.12 -8.22
CA LEU A 25 18.16 0.28 -7.82
C LEU A 25 17.16 1.17 -8.56
N HIS A 26 16.84 0.86 -9.82
CA HIS A 26 15.80 1.53 -10.57
C HIS A 26 14.42 1.29 -9.95
N PHE A 27 14.09 0.03 -9.66
CA PHE A 27 12.83 -0.31 -8.98
C PHE A 27 12.73 0.34 -7.59
N ARG A 28 13.80 0.34 -6.80
CA ARG A 28 13.82 1.01 -5.49
C ARG A 28 13.46 2.50 -5.61
N ARG A 29 13.98 3.19 -6.63
CA ARG A 29 13.68 4.60 -6.89
C ARG A 29 12.21 4.81 -7.28
N ILE A 30 11.65 3.96 -8.15
CA ILE A 30 10.23 4.01 -8.54
C ILE A 30 9.33 3.80 -7.33
N VAL A 31 9.59 2.79 -6.52
CA VAL A 31 8.80 2.48 -5.32
C VAL A 31 8.87 3.62 -4.30
N LEU A 32 10.07 4.16 -4.03
CA LEU A 32 10.24 5.31 -3.13
C LEU A 32 9.42 6.52 -3.61
N ARG A 33 9.47 6.82 -4.92
CA ARG A 33 8.69 7.91 -5.51
C ARG A 33 7.18 7.65 -5.36
N ALA A 34 6.73 6.44 -5.67
CA ALA A 34 5.32 6.06 -5.58
C ALA A 34 4.75 6.22 -4.17
N TYR A 35 5.52 5.85 -3.14
CA TYR A 35 5.14 6.08 -1.75
C TYR A 35 5.21 7.56 -1.36
N THR A 36 6.21 8.30 -1.83
CA THR A 36 6.34 9.74 -1.54
C THR A 36 5.16 10.54 -2.11
N GLU A 37 4.65 10.16 -3.28
CA GLU A 37 3.50 10.82 -3.90
C GLU A 37 2.16 10.49 -3.21
N ARG A 38 2.06 9.33 -2.53
CA ARG A 38 0.81 8.82 -1.93
C ARG A 38 0.71 9.04 -0.43
N MET A 39 1.85 9.01 0.27
CA MET A 39 1.90 9.15 1.72
C MET A 39 2.26 10.59 2.07
N TYR A 40 1.64 11.13 3.12
CA TYR A 40 1.99 12.44 3.68
C TYR A 40 3.28 12.39 4.53
N ALA A 41 4.33 11.74 4.03
CA ALA A 41 5.61 11.55 4.71
C ALA A 41 6.75 12.09 3.86
N SER A 42 7.81 12.57 4.52
CA SER A 42 9.00 13.04 3.80
C SER A 42 9.71 11.86 3.09
N PRO A 43 10.39 12.11 1.95
CA PRO A 43 11.10 11.05 1.24
C PRO A 43 12.10 10.28 2.12
N TRP A 44 12.70 10.95 3.11
CA TRP A 44 13.69 10.35 4.01
C TRP A 44 13.06 9.33 4.97
N VAL A 45 11.86 9.64 5.51
CA VAL A 45 11.12 8.71 6.37
C VAL A 45 10.76 7.45 5.59
N ILE A 46 10.22 7.61 4.38
CA ILE A 46 9.85 6.48 3.52
C ILE A 46 11.08 5.65 3.13
N ALA A 47 12.20 6.31 2.80
CA ALA A 47 13.44 5.61 2.47
C ALA A 47 14.00 4.80 3.66
N TYR A 48 13.83 5.31 4.89
CA TYR A 48 14.20 4.63 6.12
C TYR A 48 13.32 3.39 6.35
N ASP A 49 11.99 3.55 6.25
CA ASP A 49 11.04 2.46 6.47
C ASP A 49 11.11 1.38 5.37
N LEU A 50 11.48 1.74 4.15
CA LEU A 50 11.72 0.75 3.08
C LEU A 50 13.00 -0.07 3.29
N LYS A 51 13.97 0.37 4.09
CA LYS A 51 15.31 -0.28 4.16
C LYS A 51 15.25 -1.69 4.77
N ARG A 52 14.28 -1.94 5.64
CA ARG A 52 14.03 -3.23 6.29
C ARG A 52 12.54 -3.52 6.24
N ASP A 53 12.17 -4.76 6.45
CA ASP A 53 10.75 -5.12 6.52
C ASP A 53 10.11 -4.47 7.74
N VAL A 54 9.26 -3.47 7.51
CA VAL A 54 8.52 -2.80 8.57
C VAL A 54 7.07 -3.28 8.55
N PHE A 55 6.73 -4.12 9.52
CA PHE A 55 5.35 -4.47 9.79
C PHE A 55 4.64 -3.34 10.55
N MET A 56 3.41 -3.04 10.15
CA MET A 56 2.59 -1.99 10.74
C MET A 56 1.24 -2.57 11.09
N SER A 57 0.72 -2.27 12.28
CA SER A 57 -0.70 -2.50 12.60
C SER A 57 -1.58 -1.64 11.71
N ALA A 58 -2.88 -1.93 11.65
CA ALA A 58 -3.82 -1.14 10.85
C ALA A 58 -3.79 0.35 11.25
N THR A 59 -3.82 0.65 12.55
CA THR A 59 -3.72 2.03 13.06
C THR A 59 -2.38 2.67 12.71
N LYS A 60 -1.27 1.92 12.80
CA LYS A 60 0.05 2.46 12.44
C LYS A 60 0.14 2.76 10.94
N ALA A 61 -0.40 1.88 10.09
CA ALA A 61 -0.50 2.09 8.66
C ALA A 61 -1.35 3.31 8.31
N GLN A 62 -2.45 3.54 9.05
CA GLN A 62 -3.27 4.73 8.91
C GLN A 62 -2.51 6.00 9.28
N THR A 63 -1.84 6.03 10.43
CA THR A 63 -1.04 7.18 10.85
C THR A 63 0.13 7.48 9.91
N HIS A 64 0.67 6.46 9.23
CA HIS A 64 1.70 6.63 8.21
C HIS A 64 1.15 7.14 6.88
N GLY A 65 -0.16 7.16 6.68
CA GLY A 65 -0.80 7.50 5.40
C GLY A 65 -0.71 6.38 4.35
N VAL A 66 -0.52 5.12 4.77
CA VAL A 66 -0.60 3.96 3.86
C VAL A 66 -2.05 3.63 3.53
N VAL A 67 -2.96 3.83 4.48
CA VAL A 67 -4.40 3.60 4.34
C VAL A 67 -5.17 4.78 4.94
N ASP A 68 -6.36 5.08 4.41
CA ASP A 68 -7.16 6.21 4.88
C ASP A 68 -7.99 5.84 6.13
N LEU A 69 -8.55 4.63 6.17
CA LEU A 69 -9.48 4.17 7.20
C LEU A 69 -9.09 2.79 7.74
N VAL A 70 -9.34 2.58 9.03
CA VAL A 70 -9.27 1.28 9.69
C VAL A 70 -10.69 0.85 10.04
N GLY A 71 -11.10 -0.32 9.55
CA GLY A 71 -12.40 -0.89 9.86
C GLY A 71 -12.48 -1.43 11.28
N PHE A 72 -13.70 -1.44 11.84
CA PHE A 72 -14.03 -2.13 13.08
C PHE A 72 -15.16 -3.11 12.80
N GLU A 73 -15.14 -4.26 13.48
CA GLU A 73 -16.25 -5.19 13.45
C GLU A 73 -17.42 -4.53 14.20
N SER A 74 -18.51 -4.26 13.48
CA SER A 74 -19.77 -3.89 14.12
C SER A 74 -20.37 -5.15 14.71
N GLU A 75 -20.70 -5.16 16.00
CA GLU A 75 -21.53 -6.20 16.65
C GLU A 75 -22.95 -6.15 16.09
N ASN A 76 -23.11 -6.53 14.82
CA ASN A 76 -24.40 -6.86 14.26
C ASN A 76 -24.45 -8.38 14.20
N GLU A 77 -24.98 -9.01 15.25
CA GLU A 77 -25.09 -10.47 15.43
C GLU A 77 -25.89 -11.20 14.31
N ASN A 78 -26.25 -10.54 13.20
CA ASN A 78 -27.07 -11.11 12.13
C ASN A 78 -26.56 -10.85 10.70
N PHE A 79 -25.29 -10.48 10.48
CA PHE A 79 -24.81 -10.17 9.13
C PHE A 79 -24.00 -11.30 8.49
N VAL A 80 -24.66 -12.08 7.62
CA VAL A 80 -23.98 -12.98 6.67
C VAL A 80 -23.56 -12.16 5.45
N GLY A 81 -22.32 -11.69 5.40
CA GLY A 81 -21.68 -11.20 4.16
C GLY A 81 -21.13 -9.77 4.21
N GLY A 82 -19.93 -9.60 4.78
CA GLY A 82 -19.19 -8.34 4.89
C GLY A 82 -18.84 -7.64 3.56
N PHE A 83 -18.78 -6.30 3.65
CA PHE A 83 -18.31 -5.24 2.72
C PHE A 83 -19.40 -4.36 2.05
N PRO A 84 -19.15 -3.05 1.82
CA PRO A 84 -19.62 -1.99 2.73
C PRO A 84 -20.24 -0.83 1.93
N TYR A 85 -21.47 -0.98 1.46
CA TYR A 85 -22.20 0.16 0.87
C TYR A 85 -23.25 0.64 1.86
N GLY A 86 -22.76 1.31 2.90
CA GLY A 86 -23.51 1.71 4.07
C GLY A 86 -24.08 3.13 4.03
N TYR A 87 -24.57 3.63 2.89
CA TYR A 87 -25.43 4.81 2.89
C TYR A 87 -26.50 4.71 1.80
N ALA A 88 -27.65 4.13 2.15
CA ALA A 88 -28.88 4.34 1.40
C ALA A 88 -29.39 5.76 1.71
N PRO A 89 -29.71 6.60 0.70
CA PRO A 89 -30.37 7.87 0.93
C PRO A 89 -31.73 7.65 1.61
N GLN A 90 -31.93 8.26 2.78
CA GLN A 90 -33.15 8.13 3.59
C GLN A 90 -34.40 8.68 2.89
N ASP A 91 -34.24 9.36 1.75
CA ASP A 91 -35.28 10.05 0.99
C ASP A 91 -35.71 9.32 -0.29
N GLY A 92 -35.31 8.04 -0.45
CA GLY A 92 -35.83 7.16 -1.49
C GLY A 92 -35.34 7.48 -2.91
N ARG A 93 -34.31 8.31 -3.06
CA ARG A 93 -33.71 8.57 -4.37
C ARG A 93 -32.80 7.41 -4.78
N PRO A 94 -32.79 7.02 -6.06
CA PRO A 94 -31.86 6.01 -6.55
C PRO A 94 -30.41 6.48 -6.40
N PHE A 95 -29.50 5.54 -6.17
CA PHE A 95 -28.08 5.79 -6.01
C PHE A 95 -27.48 6.53 -7.23
N PRO A 96 -26.60 7.52 -7.05
CA PRO A 96 -25.95 8.18 -8.17
C PRO A 96 -24.89 7.24 -8.78
N PHE A 97 -25.27 6.71 -9.95
CA PHE A 97 -24.47 6.18 -11.05
C PHE A 97 -23.68 4.88 -10.83
N LEU A 98 -24.22 3.80 -11.42
CA LEU A 98 -23.38 2.85 -12.16
C LEU A 98 -22.87 3.52 -13.45
N PRO A 99 -21.60 3.36 -13.84
CA PRO A 99 -21.17 3.63 -15.20
C PRO A 99 -21.65 2.50 -16.14
N ASP A 100 -21.89 2.85 -17.41
CA ASP A 100 -22.26 1.91 -18.49
C ASP A 100 -21.21 0.80 -18.70
#